data_AF-A0A1V2ZG98-F1
#
_entry.id   AF-A0A1V2ZG98-F1
#
_cell.length_a   1.000
_cell.length_b   1.000
_cell.length_c   1.000
_cell.angle_alpha   90.00
_cell.angle_beta   90.00
_cell.angle_gamma   90.00
#
_symmetry.space_group_name_H-M   'P 1'
#
loop_
_entity.id
_entity.type
_entity.pdbx_description
1 polymer ?
#
loop_
_entity_poly.entity_id
_entity_poly.type
_entity_poly.pdbx_seq_one_letter_code
_entity_poly.pdbx_strand_id
1 'polypeptide(L)'
;MLPVPPAPRMTAAPRPLLVRMRPRSVDEQHRASSPLELLVDLTFVVAIAQIVQQLAHAIEEGHAGETILPFGMVFFAIWWAWMNFTWFASGYDTDDVPYRLLTLAQMAGVLVLAAGVPSAFESGDFSAITVGYAIMRMALVSQWVRVAVSSPAHHRSALRSAVGFTLVQVGWLLRLQLPEQYAIASFVVLAALELCVPLYAARQGEPSWHPHHIAERYGLFTIILLGEGVLAAVSGMQESLAERGVSAPLVLVSLAALLIVFALWWLSYLHPSGELLEARRGLSYRWGYAHYLVFAALAALGAGLESAVAATAGHLEETELVLGAAVAVPVAGYLLLLWAVHRPLGDREPLRAAVVLPAVALAAAAPLAAPAIGVAGTVALIAVVCAGLVAAVLVRERTGGVRASAAADVPPRLRIRSTARAPMRRGTGAAWPRYPRRSGARA
;
A
#
# COMPACT_ATOMS: atom_id res chain seq x y z
N MET A 1 22.89 26.48 40.64
CA MET A 1 22.27 26.36 39.30
C MET A 1 23.40 26.24 38.28
N LEU A 2 23.63 25.04 37.75
CA LEU A 2 24.53 24.88 36.60
C LEU A 2 23.82 25.40 35.34
N PRO A 3 24.49 26.17 34.48
CA PRO A 3 23.87 26.68 33.26
C PRO A 3 23.54 25.52 32.32
N VAL A 4 22.28 25.45 31.91
CA VAL A 4 21.81 24.54 30.86
C VAL A 4 22.50 24.94 29.55
N PRO A 5 23.19 24.02 28.85
CA PRO A 5 23.80 24.35 27.57
C PRO A 5 22.70 24.76 26.56
N PRO A 6 22.94 25.77 25.71
CA PRO A 6 21.97 26.15 24.70
C PRO A 6 21.71 24.98 23.75
N ALA A 7 20.44 24.75 23.42
CA ALA A 7 20.03 23.75 22.45
C ALA A 7 20.81 23.94 21.13
N PRO A 8 21.26 22.86 20.47
CA PRO A 8 21.94 22.97 19.20
C PRO A 8 21.02 23.69 18.21
N ARG A 9 21.46 24.87 17.73
CA ARG A 9 20.79 25.55 16.64
C ARG A 9 20.87 24.64 15.42
N MET A 10 19.73 24.08 15.02
CA MET A 10 19.57 23.42 13.73
C MET A 10 19.69 24.50 12.64
N THR A 11 20.91 24.90 12.31
CA THR A 11 21.16 25.64 11.08
C THR A 11 20.90 24.67 9.95
N ALA A 12 19.75 24.78 9.29
CA ALA A 12 19.46 24.03 8.08
C ALA A 12 20.55 24.36 7.06
N ALA A 13 21.45 23.41 6.81
CA ALA A 13 22.45 23.56 5.76
C ALA A 13 21.73 23.87 4.43
N PRO A 14 22.24 24.81 3.61
CA PRO A 14 21.63 25.11 2.32
C PRO A 14 21.57 23.83 1.49
N ARG A 15 20.41 23.57 0.87
CA ARG A 15 20.21 22.36 0.07
C ARG A 15 21.15 22.34 -1.13
N PRO A 16 21.68 21.16 -1.50
CA PRO A 16 22.59 21.06 -2.63
C PRO A 16 21.84 21.28 -3.96
N LEU A 17 22.44 22.08 -4.85
CA LEU A 17 21.86 22.38 -6.17
C LEU A 17 21.83 21.16 -7.10
N LEU A 18 22.87 20.32 -7.05
CA LEU A 18 22.97 19.09 -7.83
C LEU A 18 23.86 18.10 -7.07
N VAL A 19 23.36 16.88 -6.85
CA VAL A 19 24.12 15.81 -6.20
C VAL A 19 24.24 14.64 -7.16
N ARG A 20 25.40 14.00 -7.16
CA ARG A 20 25.59 12.72 -7.85
C ARG A 20 24.67 11.67 -7.22
N MET A 21 23.75 11.14 -8.01
CA MET A 21 22.76 10.17 -7.53
C MET A 21 23.43 8.84 -7.18
N ARG A 22 23.45 8.54 -5.87
CA ARG A 22 23.99 7.29 -5.33
C ARG A 22 22.84 6.47 -4.76
N PRO A 23 22.88 5.14 -4.94
CA PRO A 23 21.93 4.26 -4.27
C PRO A 23 22.03 4.46 -2.76
N ARG A 24 20.88 4.58 -2.09
CA ARG A 24 20.80 4.55 -0.63
C ARG A 24 21.13 3.15 -0.12
N SER A 25 21.54 3.05 1.14
CA SER A 25 21.79 1.75 1.77
C SER A 25 20.47 1.00 1.93
N VAL A 26 20.48 -0.30 1.66
CA VAL A 26 19.31 -1.16 1.85
C VAL A 26 18.99 -1.39 3.34
N ASP A 27 19.98 -1.17 4.21
CA ASP A 27 19.90 -1.34 5.67
C ASP A 27 20.00 0.02 6.41
N GLU A 28 19.64 1.13 5.74
CA GLU A 28 19.63 2.47 6.33
C GLU A 28 18.71 2.53 7.56
N GLN A 29 19.30 2.62 8.75
CA GLN A 29 18.53 2.73 10.00
C GLN A 29 17.63 3.98 9.98
N HIS A 30 16.38 3.81 10.38
CA HIS A 30 15.37 4.88 10.45
C HIS A 30 15.04 5.55 9.10
N ARG A 31 15.10 4.82 7.98
CA ARG A 31 14.55 5.31 6.71
C ARG A 31 13.02 5.40 6.79
N ALA A 32 12.54 6.60 7.08
CA ALA A 32 11.13 6.98 7.07
C ALA A 32 10.78 7.85 5.86
N SER A 33 9.50 7.93 5.52
CA SER A 33 8.97 8.72 4.41
C SER A 33 9.25 10.22 4.58
N SER A 34 9.69 10.87 3.51
CA SER A 34 9.97 12.30 3.51
C SER A 34 8.69 13.14 3.34
N PRO A 35 8.68 14.41 3.79
CA PRO A 35 7.55 15.32 3.54
C PRO A 35 7.21 15.50 2.05
N LEU A 36 8.20 15.37 1.16
CA LEU A 36 7.96 15.43 -0.28
C LEU A 36 7.23 14.19 -0.80
N GLU A 37 7.58 13.00 -0.29
CA GLU A 37 6.87 11.76 -0.61
C GLU A 37 5.40 11.83 -0.15
N LEU A 38 5.13 12.42 1.01
CA LEU A 38 3.76 12.68 1.50
C LEU A 38 3.01 13.74 0.66
N LEU A 39 3.71 14.77 0.18
CA LEU A 39 3.12 15.77 -0.70
C LEU A 39 2.74 15.17 -2.06
N VAL A 40 3.54 14.23 -2.59
CA VAL A 40 3.21 13.48 -3.80
C VAL A 40 1.96 12.62 -3.59
N ASP A 41 1.87 11.93 -2.45
CA ASP A 41 0.70 11.13 -2.10
C ASP A 41 -0.61 11.93 -2.13
N LEU A 42 -0.58 13.21 -1.73
CA LEU A 42 -1.75 14.08 -1.81
C LEU A 42 -2.29 14.23 -3.25
N THR A 43 -1.43 14.17 -4.26
CA THR A 43 -1.90 14.20 -5.66
C THR A 43 -2.59 12.91 -6.08
N PHE A 44 -2.18 11.78 -5.49
CA PHE A 44 -2.84 10.49 -5.69
C PHE A 44 -4.19 10.42 -4.96
N VAL A 45 -4.36 11.09 -3.80
CA VAL A 45 -5.66 11.25 -3.14
C VAL A 45 -6.68 11.82 -4.13
N VAL A 46 -6.33 12.89 -4.85
CA VAL A 46 -7.23 13.50 -5.84
C VAL A 46 -7.59 12.52 -6.97
N ALA A 47 -6.61 11.79 -7.51
CA ALA A 47 -6.87 10.82 -8.57
C ALA A 47 -7.76 9.65 -8.10
N ILE A 48 -7.56 9.21 -6.85
CA ILE A 48 -8.36 8.15 -6.21
C ILE A 48 -9.79 8.64 -5.98
N ALA A 49 -9.98 9.84 -5.43
CA ALA A 49 -11.31 10.41 -5.24
C ALA A 49 -12.10 10.46 -6.56
N GLN A 50 -11.47 10.88 -7.67
CA GLN A 50 -12.12 10.91 -8.97
C GLN A 50 -12.59 9.52 -9.45
N ILE A 51 -11.76 8.48 -9.31
CA ILE A 51 -12.17 7.15 -9.77
C ILE A 51 -13.17 6.48 -8.84
N VAL A 52 -13.13 6.79 -7.54
CA VAL A 52 -14.09 6.32 -6.55
C VAL A 52 -15.47 6.92 -6.81
N GLN A 53 -15.53 8.23 -7.03
CA GLN A 53 -16.78 8.94 -7.38
C GLN A 53 -17.42 8.38 -8.65
N GLN A 54 -16.64 8.10 -9.69
CA GLN A 54 -17.15 7.51 -10.93
C GLN A 54 -17.73 6.10 -10.71
N LEU A 55 -17.09 5.29 -9.86
CA LEU A 55 -17.61 3.98 -9.51
C LEU A 55 -18.86 4.07 -8.62
N ALA A 56 -18.91 5.01 -7.67
CA ALA A 56 -20.07 5.23 -6.81
C ALA A 56 -21.29 5.64 -7.63
N HIS A 57 -21.10 6.61 -8.53
CA HIS A 57 -22.14 7.05 -9.46
C HIS A 57 -22.65 5.89 -10.33
N ALA A 58 -21.74 5.05 -10.84
CA ALA A 58 -22.13 3.87 -11.61
C ALA A 58 -22.88 2.81 -10.80
N ILE A 59 -22.59 2.68 -9.51
CA ILE A 59 -23.36 1.83 -8.60
C ILE A 59 -24.76 2.40 -8.39
N GLU A 60 -24.87 3.71 -8.17
CA GLU A 60 -26.14 4.39 -7.91
C GLU A 60 -27.09 4.37 -9.11
N GLU A 61 -26.55 4.45 -10.33
CA GLU A 61 -27.30 4.42 -11.59
C GLU A 61 -27.48 3.02 -12.19
N GLY A 62 -26.99 1.97 -11.52
CA GLY A 62 -27.22 0.58 -11.92
C GLY A 62 -26.38 0.05 -13.08
N HIS A 63 -25.32 0.76 -13.46
CA HIS A 63 -24.39 0.35 -14.54
C HIS A 63 -23.00 -0.03 -14.05
N ALA A 64 -22.83 -0.28 -12.74
CA ALA A 64 -21.55 -0.68 -12.14
C ALA A 64 -20.86 -1.85 -12.87
N GLY A 65 -21.61 -2.82 -13.38
CA GLY A 65 -21.07 -3.98 -14.11
C GLY A 65 -20.25 -3.59 -15.34
N GLU A 66 -20.69 -2.56 -16.07
CA GLU A 66 -20.00 -2.03 -17.26
C GLU A 66 -18.76 -1.22 -16.86
N THR A 67 -18.81 -0.62 -15.68
CA THR A 67 -17.81 0.31 -15.16
C THR A 67 -16.63 -0.37 -14.42
N ILE A 68 -16.76 -1.65 -14.03
CA ILE A 68 -15.68 -2.41 -13.36
C ILE A 68 -14.39 -2.47 -14.20
N LEU A 69 -14.49 -2.67 -15.52
CA LEU A 69 -13.32 -2.77 -16.39
C LEU A 69 -12.62 -1.41 -16.57
N PRO A 70 -13.31 -0.31 -16.95
CA PRO A 70 -12.75 1.04 -16.91
C PRO A 70 -12.12 1.40 -15.57
N PHE A 71 -12.79 1.07 -14.45
CA PHE A 71 -12.25 1.25 -13.10
C PHE A 71 -10.90 0.54 -12.93
N GLY A 72 -10.82 -0.76 -13.28
CA GLY A 72 -9.57 -1.51 -13.20
C GLY A 72 -8.45 -0.90 -14.05
N MET A 73 -8.78 -0.44 -15.27
CA MET A 73 -7.83 0.16 -16.20
C MET A 73 -7.27 1.50 -15.71
N VAL A 74 -8.14 2.40 -15.26
CA VAL A 74 -7.73 3.71 -14.73
C VAL A 74 -7.01 3.54 -13.40
N PHE A 75 -7.49 2.65 -12.53
CA PHE A 75 -6.83 2.35 -11.26
C PHE A 75 -5.42 1.80 -11.49
N PHE A 76 -5.21 0.97 -12.51
CA PHE A 76 -3.87 0.49 -12.88
C PHE A 76 -2.94 1.64 -13.26
N ALA A 77 -3.42 2.64 -14.01
CA ALA A 77 -2.61 3.80 -14.36
C ALA A 77 -2.18 4.59 -13.11
N ILE A 78 -3.12 4.86 -12.19
CA ILE A 78 -2.88 5.56 -10.92
C ILE A 78 -1.90 4.76 -10.05
N TRP A 79 -2.18 3.47 -9.84
CA TRP A 79 -1.38 2.59 -9.01
C TRP A 79 0.03 2.41 -9.58
N TRP A 80 0.18 2.19 -10.88
CA TRP A 80 1.50 1.99 -11.48
C TRP A 80 2.36 3.26 -11.43
N ALA A 81 1.74 4.42 -11.61
CA ALA A 81 2.40 5.71 -11.43
C ALA A 81 2.95 5.85 -10.01
N TRP A 82 2.11 5.62 -9.00
CA TRP A 82 2.49 5.67 -7.59
C TRP A 82 3.58 4.64 -7.25
N MET A 83 3.42 3.41 -7.75
CA MET A 83 4.36 2.30 -7.58
C MET A 83 5.75 2.69 -8.06
N ASN A 84 5.88 3.19 -9.29
CA ASN A 84 7.17 3.58 -9.85
C ASN A 84 7.85 4.68 -9.04
N PHE A 85 7.09 5.69 -8.63
CA PHE A 85 7.63 6.76 -7.78
C PHE A 85 8.13 6.21 -6.44
N THR A 86 7.29 5.46 -5.73
CA THR A 86 7.58 4.94 -4.39
C THR A 86 8.82 4.04 -4.38
N TRP A 87 8.95 3.12 -5.34
CA TRP A 87 10.14 2.26 -5.42
C TRP A 87 11.40 3.02 -5.85
N PHE A 88 11.27 3.99 -6.75
CA PHE A 88 12.41 4.83 -7.12
C PHE A 88 12.92 5.65 -5.93
N ALA A 89 12.02 6.34 -5.22
CA ALA A 89 12.33 7.19 -4.08
C ALA A 89 12.94 6.41 -2.90
N SER A 90 12.54 5.15 -2.71
CA SER A 90 13.15 4.28 -1.71
C SER A 90 14.65 4.07 -1.94
N GLY A 91 15.07 3.96 -3.20
CA GLY A 91 16.46 3.68 -3.57
C GLY A 91 17.34 4.88 -3.87
N TYR A 92 16.75 5.96 -4.42
CA TYR A 92 17.52 6.97 -5.15
C TYR A 92 17.09 8.42 -4.86
N ASP A 93 16.28 8.67 -3.84
CA ASP A 93 15.97 10.03 -3.40
C ASP A 93 17.23 10.76 -2.91
N THR A 94 17.61 11.83 -3.63
CA THR A 94 18.79 12.67 -3.37
C THR A 94 18.46 14.04 -2.76
N ASP A 95 17.17 14.38 -2.62
CA ASP A 95 16.66 15.68 -2.18
C ASP A 95 17.28 16.93 -2.87
N ASP A 96 17.82 16.79 -4.09
CA ASP A 96 18.41 17.89 -4.85
C ASP A 96 17.39 18.61 -5.76
N VAL A 97 17.78 19.77 -6.31
CA VAL A 97 16.86 20.61 -7.10
C VAL A 97 16.27 19.86 -8.30
N PRO A 98 17.05 19.15 -9.15
CA PRO A 98 16.47 18.39 -10.25
C PRO A 98 15.52 17.29 -9.77
N TYR A 99 15.82 16.62 -8.67
CA TYR A 99 14.90 15.61 -8.12
C TYR A 99 13.55 16.23 -7.78
N ARG A 100 13.55 17.36 -7.06
CA ARG A 100 12.34 18.09 -6.67
C ARG A 100 11.53 18.59 -7.87
N LEU A 101 12.20 19.16 -8.89
CA LEU A 101 11.53 19.65 -10.10
C LEU A 101 10.92 18.51 -10.93
N LEU A 102 11.63 17.38 -11.05
CA LEU A 102 11.10 16.19 -11.71
C LEU A 102 9.93 15.60 -10.92
N THR A 103 10.00 15.57 -9.59
CA THR A 103 8.87 15.17 -8.74
C THR A 103 7.67 16.10 -8.91
N LEU A 104 7.89 17.42 -9.02
CA LEU A 104 6.82 18.37 -9.33
C LEU A 104 6.18 18.08 -10.70
N ALA A 105 6.98 17.74 -11.71
CA ALA A 105 6.46 17.31 -13.01
C ALA A 105 5.64 16.01 -12.91
N GLN A 106 6.05 15.06 -12.06
CA GLN A 106 5.26 13.84 -11.78
C GLN A 106 3.91 14.17 -11.15
N MET A 107 3.90 15.06 -10.14
CA MET A 107 2.68 15.55 -9.51
C MET A 107 1.74 16.20 -10.52
N ALA A 108 2.26 17.08 -11.39
CA ALA A 108 1.46 17.69 -12.46
C ALA A 108 0.86 16.63 -13.41
N GLY A 109 1.64 15.61 -13.78
CA GLY A 109 1.16 14.50 -14.59
C GLY A 109 0.03 13.70 -13.92
N VAL A 110 0.10 13.47 -12.61
CA VAL A 110 -0.97 12.79 -11.84
C VAL A 110 -2.24 13.63 -11.82
N LEU A 111 -2.14 14.95 -11.67
CA LEU A 111 -3.31 15.84 -11.69
C LEU A 111 -3.96 15.90 -13.08
N VAL A 112 -3.18 15.93 -14.16
CA VAL A 112 -3.71 15.83 -15.54
C VAL A 112 -4.40 14.48 -15.76
N LEU A 113 -3.81 13.39 -15.25
CA LEU A 113 -4.42 12.07 -15.29
C LEU A 113 -5.77 12.06 -14.55
N ALA A 114 -5.81 12.60 -13.33
CA ALA A 114 -7.02 12.70 -12.51
C ALA A 114 -8.12 13.48 -13.23
N ALA A 115 -7.78 14.61 -13.86
CA ALA A 115 -8.72 15.41 -14.64
C ALA A 115 -9.32 14.68 -15.85
N GLY A 116 -8.62 13.66 -16.36
CA GLY A 116 -9.09 12.82 -17.47
C GLY A 116 -9.99 11.65 -17.05
N VAL A 117 -10.13 11.39 -15.73
CA VAL A 117 -10.91 10.25 -15.24
C VAL A 117 -12.38 10.33 -15.65
N PRO A 118 -13.11 11.45 -15.48
CA PRO A 118 -14.51 11.54 -15.91
C PRO A 118 -14.71 11.24 -17.41
N SER A 119 -13.91 11.87 -18.27
CA SER A 119 -14.01 11.66 -19.73
C SER A 119 -13.76 10.22 -20.16
N ALA A 120 -12.89 9.49 -19.45
CA ALA A 120 -12.62 8.09 -19.72
C ALA A 120 -13.82 7.17 -19.40
N PHE A 121 -14.64 7.53 -18.41
CA PHE A 121 -15.84 6.79 -18.03
C PHE A 121 -17.03 7.17 -18.90
N GLU A 122 -17.23 8.47 -19.16
CA GLU A 122 -18.39 8.99 -19.92
C GLU A 122 -18.30 8.71 -21.44
N SER A 123 -17.10 8.85 -22.01
CA SER A 123 -16.90 8.86 -23.47
C SER A 123 -15.84 7.87 -23.97
N GLY A 124 -15.23 7.11 -23.06
CA GLY A 124 -14.11 6.24 -23.40
C GLY A 124 -12.84 6.99 -23.83
N ASP A 125 -12.76 8.30 -23.58
CA ASP A 125 -11.60 9.12 -23.95
C ASP A 125 -10.48 9.01 -22.91
N PHE A 126 -9.45 8.22 -23.24
CA PHE A 126 -8.26 8.04 -22.41
C PHE A 126 -7.13 9.04 -22.73
N SER A 127 -7.37 10.08 -23.54
CA SER A 127 -6.32 11.00 -24.02
C SER A 127 -5.67 11.76 -22.87
N ALA A 128 -6.46 12.42 -22.02
CA ALA A 128 -5.95 13.17 -20.87
C ALA A 128 -5.20 12.27 -19.87
N ILE A 129 -5.72 11.06 -19.60
CA ILE A 129 -5.05 10.03 -18.79
C ILE A 129 -3.69 9.69 -19.38
N THR A 130 -3.63 9.41 -20.69
CA THR A 130 -2.40 9.02 -21.39
C THR A 130 -1.38 10.14 -21.42
N VAL A 131 -1.81 11.39 -21.60
CA VAL A 131 -0.94 12.58 -21.56
C VAL A 131 -0.40 12.82 -20.15
N GLY A 132 -1.24 12.79 -19.12
CA GLY A 132 -0.82 12.93 -17.73
C GLY A 132 0.19 11.84 -17.34
N TYR A 133 -0.07 10.61 -17.77
CA TYR A 133 0.83 9.48 -17.61
C TYR A 133 2.16 9.66 -18.34
N ALA A 134 2.15 10.21 -19.56
CA ALA A 134 3.37 10.55 -20.30
C ALA A 134 4.20 11.62 -19.59
N ILE A 135 3.59 12.67 -19.04
CA ILE A 135 4.28 13.75 -18.31
C ILE A 135 5.05 13.17 -17.12
N MET A 136 4.36 12.41 -16.25
CA MET A 136 5.02 11.78 -15.11
C MET A 136 6.08 10.74 -15.53
N ARG A 137 5.86 10.06 -16.67
CA ARG A 137 6.77 9.06 -17.20
C ARG A 137 8.08 9.66 -17.65
N MET A 138 8.03 10.78 -18.37
CA MET A 138 9.25 11.45 -18.84
C MET A 138 10.08 11.97 -17.66
N ALA A 139 9.42 12.41 -16.58
CA ALA A 139 10.11 12.75 -15.35
C ALA A 139 10.79 11.53 -14.71
N LEU A 140 10.11 10.38 -14.59
CA LEU A 140 10.69 9.13 -14.09
C LEU A 140 11.85 8.62 -14.96
N VAL A 141 11.70 8.63 -16.29
CA VAL A 141 12.74 8.24 -17.24
C VAL A 141 13.98 9.13 -17.07
N SER A 142 13.79 10.44 -16.92
CA SER A 142 14.88 11.37 -16.65
C SER A 142 15.62 11.01 -15.36
N GLN A 143 14.91 10.61 -14.30
CA GLN A 143 15.52 10.14 -13.06
C GLN A 143 16.32 8.83 -13.26
N TRP A 144 15.81 7.87 -14.02
CA TRP A 144 16.56 6.64 -14.36
C TRP A 144 17.81 6.92 -15.19
N VAL A 145 17.76 7.88 -16.12
CA VAL A 145 18.94 8.34 -16.85
C VAL A 145 19.96 8.95 -15.89
N ARG A 146 19.53 9.75 -14.90
CA ARG A 146 20.43 10.28 -13.85
C ARG A 146 21.08 9.16 -13.04
N VAL A 147 20.35 8.10 -12.68
CA VAL A 147 20.94 6.91 -12.03
C VAL A 147 21.96 6.25 -12.94
N ALA A 148 21.63 6.07 -14.23
CA ALA A 148 22.52 5.42 -15.18
C ALA A 148 23.86 6.15 -15.30
N VAL A 149 23.83 7.48 -15.43
CA VAL A 149 25.03 8.32 -15.51
C VAL A 149 25.80 8.35 -14.18
N SER A 150 25.09 8.39 -13.04
CA SER A 150 25.70 8.64 -11.73
C SER A 150 26.21 7.38 -11.03
N SER A 151 25.65 6.21 -11.31
CA SER A 151 25.94 4.96 -10.60
C SER A 151 26.45 3.86 -11.53
N PRO A 152 27.78 3.66 -11.65
CA PRO A 152 28.34 2.59 -12.49
C PRO A 152 27.81 1.20 -12.14
N ALA A 153 27.58 0.92 -10.86
CA ALA A 153 27.04 -0.36 -10.38
C ALA A 153 25.60 -0.62 -10.84
N HIS A 154 24.77 0.42 -10.98
CA HIS A 154 23.36 0.30 -11.40
C HIS A 154 23.13 0.74 -12.85
N HIS A 155 24.20 1.10 -13.59
CA HIS A 155 24.11 1.70 -14.93
C HIS A 155 23.23 0.90 -15.89
N ARG A 156 23.49 -0.41 -16.02
CA ARG A 156 22.77 -1.27 -16.97
C ARG A 156 21.31 -1.46 -16.59
N SER A 157 21.01 -1.66 -15.31
CA SER A 157 19.64 -1.79 -14.80
C SER A 157 18.85 -0.50 -15.02
N ALA A 158 19.44 0.64 -14.68
CA ALA A 158 18.83 1.96 -14.86
C ALA A 158 18.59 2.31 -16.34
N LEU A 159 19.54 2.00 -17.23
CA LEU A 159 19.35 2.21 -18.67
C LEU A 159 18.23 1.32 -19.24
N ARG A 160 18.13 0.06 -18.78
CA ARG A 160 17.02 -0.83 -19.17
C ARG A 160 15.67 -0.31 -18.68
N SER A 161 15.60 0.23 -17.46
CA SER A 161 14.40 0.90 -16.96
C SER A 161 14.04 2.10 -17.83
N ALA A 162 14.98 3.01 -18.10
CA ALA A 162 14.75 4.21 -18.91
C ALA A 162 14.26 3.87 -20.33
N VAL A 163 14.95 2.95 -21.02
CA VAL A 163 14.58 2.52 -22.38
C VAL A 163 13.26 1.76 -22.38
N GLY A 164 13.09 0.78 -21.49
CA GLY A 164 11.88 -0.04 -21.42
C GLY A 164 10.63 0.82 -21.18
N PHE A 165 10.69 1.73 -20.20
CA PHE A 165 9.59 2.65 -19.93
C PHE A 165 9.31 3.62 -21.07
N THR A 166 10.35 4.10 -21.77
CA THR A 166 10.17 4.96 -22.94
C THR A 166 9.48 4.20 -24.08
N LEU A 167 9.89 2.97 -24.37
CA LEU A 167 9.29 2.15 -25.43
C LEU A 167 7.82 1.84 -25.14
N VAL A 168 7.50 1.46 -23.90
CA VAL A 168 6.11 1.19 -23.51
C VAL A 168 5.28 2.47 -23.55
N GLN A 169 5.85 3.62 -23.17
CA GLN A 169 5.16 4.92 -23.29
C GLN A 169 4.85 5.31 -24.74
N VAL A 170 5.75 5.02 -25.69
CA VAL A 170 5.45 5.17 -27.12
C VAL A 170 4.27 4.29 -27.50
N GLY A 171 4.22 3.04 -27.01
CA GLY A 171 3.08 2.15 -27.18
C GLY A 171 1.76 2.74 -26.66
N TRP A 172 1.76 3.36 -25.47
CA TRP A 172 0.59 4.04 -24.91
C TRP A 172 0.11 5.23 -25.76
N LEU A 173 1.03 6.01 -26.33
CA LEU A 173 0.67 7.11 -27.22
C LEU A 173 0.13 6.62 -28.57
N LEU A 174 0.74 5.57 -29.14
CA LEU A 174 0.26 4.95 -30.37
C LEU A 174 -1.11 4.29 -30.18
N ARG A 175 -1.41 3.78 -28.97
CA ARG A 175 -2.72 3.22 -28.64
C ARG A 175 -3.87 4.19 -28.88
N LEU A 176 -3.67 5.50 -28.70
CA LEU A 176 -4.72 6.50 -28.93
C LEU A 176 -5.22 6.56 -30.39
N GLN A 177 -4.44 6.00 -31.33
CA GLN A 177 -4.80 5.91 -32.75
C GLN A 177 -5.40 4.55 -33.12
N LEU A 178 -5.47 3.60 -32.18
CA LEU A 178 -6.01 2.27 -32.45
C LEU A 178 -7.54 2.30 -32.47
N PRO A 179 -8.18 1.51 -33.36
CA PRO A 179 -9.62 1.29 -33.30
C PRO A 179 -10.07 0.71 -31.96
N GLU A 180 -11.28 1.08 -31.54
CA GLU A 180 -11.88 0.70 -30.25
C GLU A 180 -11.91 -0.82 -30.00
N GLN A 181 -12.09 -1.62 -31.05
CA GLN A 181 -12.05 -3.09 -30.99
C GLN A 181 -10.76 -3.67 -30.40
N TYR A 182 -9.65 -2.92 -30.42
CA TYR A 182 -8.37 -3.31 -29.83
C TYR A 182 -8.10 -2.64 -28.49
N ALA A 183 -9.01 -1.82 -27.95
CA ALA A 183 -8.78 -0.99 -26.77
C ALA A 183 -8.40 -1.82 -25.54
N ILE A 184 -9.11 -2.93 -25.30
CA ILE A 184 -8.86 -3.85 -24.17
C ILE A 184 -7.59 -4.66 -24.40
N ALA A 185 -7.46 -5.29 -25.57
CA ALA A 185 -6.30 -6.13 -25.88
C ALA A 185 -4.99 -5.33 -25.85
N SER A 186 -4.97 -4.13 -26.45
CA SER A 186 -3.82 -3.23 -26.41
C SER A 186 -3.50 -2.78 -24.99
N PHE A 187 -4.51 -2.46 -24.18
CA PHE A 187 -4.31 -2.11 -22.77
C PHE A 187 -3.66 -3.26 -22.00
N VAL A 188 -4.20 -4.47 -22.10
CA VAL A 188 -3.68 -5.65 -21.38
C VAL A 188 -2.24 -5.95 -21.79
N VAL A 189 -1.93 -5.88 -23.10
CA VAL A 189 -0.57 -6.09 -23.59
C VAL A 189 0.39 -5.03 -23.06
N LEU A 190 0.02 -3.74 -23.14
CA LEU A 190 0.88 -2.66 -22.66
C LEU A 190 1.04 -2.67 -21.13
N ALA A 191 -0.02 -2.95 -20.38
CA ALA A 191 0.03 -3.14 -18.93
C ALA A 191 0.95 -4.32 -18.55
N ALA A 192 0.88 -5.45 -19.27
CA ALA A 192 1.79 -6.57 -19.06
C ALA A 192 3.25 -6.20 -19.37
N LEU A 193 3.49 -5.42 -20.44
CA LEU A 193 4.81 -4.90 -20.77
C LEU A 193 5.34 -3.95 -19.68
N GLU A 194 4.51 -3.06 -19.13
CA GLU A 194 4.86 -2.22 -17.97
C GLU A 194 5.38 -3.06 -16.81
N LEU A 195 4.62 -4.07 -16.40
CA LEU A 195 5.00 -4.98 -15.31
C LEU A 195 6.29 -5.76 -15.62
N CYS A 196 6.59 -6.02 -16.91
CA CYS A 196 7.83 -6.68 -17.31
C CYS A 196 9.06 -5.77 -17.24
N VAL A 197 8.92 -4.43 -17.35
CA VAL A 197 10.09 -3.53 -17.41
C VAL A 197 10.97 -3.64 -16.16
N PRO A 198 10.45 -3.53 -14.92
CA PRO A 198 11.29 -3.68 -13.73
C PRO A 198 11.93 -5.06 -13.60
N LEU A 199 11.19 -6.12 -13.96
CA LEU A 199 11.70 -7.51 -13.94
C LEU A 199 12.84 -7.71 -14.94
N TYR A 200 12.72 -7.12 -16.13
CA TYR A 200 13.77 -7.14 -17.15
C TYR A 200 15.00 -6.33 -16.76
N ALA A 201 14.80 -5.15 -16.15
CA ALA A 201 15.88 -4.30 -15.65
C ALA A 201 16.67 -4.99 -14.52
N ALA A 202 15.97 -5.60 -13.56
CA ALA A 202 16.56 -6.29 -12.41
C ALA A 202 17.51 -7.45 -12.79
N ARG A 203 17.37 -8.03 -14.00
CA ARG A 203 18.31 -9.04 -14.53
C ARG A 203 19.75 -8.51 -14.74
N GLN A 204 20.00 -7.20 -14.57
CA GLN A 204 21.35 -6.62 -14.60
C GLN A 204 21.80 -6.09 -13.23
N GLY A 205 21.09 -6.46 -12.17
CA GLY A 205 21.28 -5.94 -10.83
C GLY A 205 19.98 -5.38 -10.30
N GLU A 206 19.60 -5.82 -9.10
CA GLU A 206 18.44 -5.28 -8.40
C GLU A 206 18.67 -3.80 -8.08
N PRO A 207 17.67 -2.93 -8.32
CA PRO A 207 17.70 -1.57 -7.80
C PRO A 207 17.84 -1.57 -6.27
N SER A 208 18.45 -0.52 -5.71
CA SER A 208 18.45 -0.34 -4.25
C SER A 208 17.04 0.02 -3.78
N TRP A 209 16.60 -0.54 -2.65
CA TRP A 209 15.36 -0.20 -1.96
C TRP A 209 15.41 -0.69 -0.51
N HIS A 210 14.65 -0.04 0.37
CA HIS A 210 14.61 -0.29 1.81
C HIS A 210 13.28 -0.97 2.22
N PRO A 211 13.30 -2.18 2.82
CA PRO A 211 12.09 -2.94 3.14
C PRO A 211 11.05 -2.22 4.00
N HIS A 212 11.47 -1.65 5.13
CA HIS A 212 10.56 -0.95 6.03
C HIS A 212 10.01 0.34 5.43
N HIS A 213 10.75 0.97 4.51
CA HIS A 213 10.28 2.17 3.84
C HIS A 213 9.20 1.83 2.82
N ILE A 214 9.40 0.78 2.03
CA ILE A 214 8.36 0.28 1.11
C ILE A 214 7.11 -0.14 1.90
N ALA A 215 7.26 -0.86 3.01
CA ALA A 215 6.15 -1.23 3.88
C ALA A 215 5.41 0.00 4.42
N GLU A 216 6.13 1.02 4.90
CA GLU A 216 5.54 2.29 5.37
C GLU A 216 4.74 2.98 4.27
N ARG A 217 5.32 3.13 3.06
CA ARG A 217 4.66 3.78 1.91
C ARG A 217 3.37 3.07 1.51
N TYR A 218 3.36 1.73 1.52
CA TYR A 218 2.14 0.95 1.25
C TYR A 218 1.09 1.10 2.34
N GLY A 219 1.51 1.21 3.61
CA GLY A 219 0.61 1.55 4.72
C GLY A 219 -0.02 2.94 4.56
N LEU A 220 0.77 3.94 4.14
CA LEU A 220 0.27 5.29 3.86
C LEU A 220 -0.73 5.30 2.69
N PHE A 221 -0.45 4.55 1.61
CA PHE A 221 -1.39 4.43 0.49
C PHE A 221 -2.68 3.70 0.89
N THR A 222 -2.59 2.72 1.80
CA THR A 222 -3.75 2.08 2.43
C THR A 222 -4.60 3.11 3.18
N ILE A 223 -3.98 4.00 3.96
CA ILE A 223 -4.68 5.08 4.69
C ILE A 223 -5.39 6.02 3.72
N ILE A 224 -4.77 6.38 2.60
CA ILE A 224 -5.39 7.22 1.57
C ILE A 224 -6.69 6.59 1.05
N LEU A 225 -6.64 5.33 0.64
CA LEU A 225 -7.81 4.62 0.11
C LEU A 225 -8.92 4.46 1.16
N LEU A 226 -8.54 4.23 2.41
CA LEU A 226 -9.47 4.18 3.54
C LEU A 226 -10.10 5.54 3.86
N GLY A 227 -9.41 6.64 3.52
CA GLY A 227 -9.90 8.00 3.66
C GLY A 227 -11.18 8.28 2.86
N GLU A 228 -11.36 7.64 1.71
CA GLU A 228 -12.57 7.78 0.89
C GLU A 228 -13.82 7.27 1.63
N GLY A 229 -13.69 6.22 2.44
CA GLY A 229 -14.78 5.75 3.30
C GLY A 229 -15.16 6.75 4.40
N VAL A 230 -14.20 7.55 4.90
CA VAL A 230 -14.47 8.63 5.85
C VAL A 230 -15.16 9.79 5.15
N LEU A 231 -14.72 10.14 3.93
CA LEU A 231 -15.32 11.19 3.12
C LEU A 231 -16.79 10.86 2.80
N ALA A 232 -17.07 9.63 2.37
CA ALA A 232 -18.42 9.14 2.14
C ALA A 232 -19.36 9.36 3.35
N ALA A 233 -18.88 9.05 4.56
CA ALA A 233 -19.66 9.25 5.78
C ALA A 233 -19.95 10.74 6.08
N VAL A 234 -19.02 11.64 5.75
CA VAL A 234 -19.20 13.08 5.93
C VAL A 234 -20.13 13.67 4.87
N SER A 235 -19.95 13.32 3.59
CA SER A 235 -20.75 13.83 2.48
C SER A 235 -22.23 13.53 2.65
N GLY A 236 -22.59 12.29 3.02
CA GLY A 236 -23.99 11.95 3.27
C GLY A 236 -24.60 12.63 4.50
N MET A 237 -23.80 12.94 5.51
CA MET A 237 -24.26 13.75 6.65
C MET A 237 -24.57 15.18 6.23
N GLN A 238 -23.74 15.77 5.35
CA GLN A 238 -23.96 17.13 4.83
C GLN A 238 -25.26 17.22 4.02
N GLU A 239 -25.49 16.26 3.13
CA GLU A 239 -26.70 16.19 2.31
C GLU A 239 -27.97 16.03 3.18
N SER A 240 -27.93 15.12 4.16
CA SER A 240 -29.03 14.91 5.09
C SER A 240 -29.37 16.13 5.95
N LEU A 241 -28.35 16.87 6.43
CA LEU A 241 -28.54 18.11 7.19
C LEU A 241 -29.16 19.22 6.33
N ALA A 242 -28.85 19.26 5.03
CA ALA A 242 -29.38 20.25 4.11
C ALA A 242 -30.86 20.01 3.76
N GLU A 243 -31.28 18.75 3.63
CA GLU A 243 -32.60 18.42 3.06
C GLU A 243 -33.65 17.88 4.05
N ARG A 244 -33.27 17.02 5.01
CA ARG A 244 -34.25 16.12 5.70
C ARG A 244 -34.05 15.95 7.21
N GLY A 245 -32.95 16.45 7.77
CA GLY A 245 -32.54 16.16 9.14
C GLY A 245 -31.95 14.75 9.27
N VAL A 246 -31.28 14.49 10.40
CA VAL A 246 -30.50 13.27 10.62
C VAL A 246 -31.41 12.07 10.90
N SER A 247 -31.37 11.05 10.04
CA SER A 247 -32.14 9.80 10.20
C SER A 247 -31.34 8.73 10.97
N ALA A 248 -32.03 7.82 11.68
CA ALA A 248 -31.36 6.73 12.40
C ALA A 248 -30.61 5.75 11.46
N PRO A 249 -31.15 5.36 10.28
CA PRO A 249 -30.40 4.54 9.32
C PRO A 249 -29.13 5.21 8.81
N LEU A 250 -29.16 6.53 8.58
CA LEU A 250 -27.98 7.29 8.18
C LEU A 250 -26.89 7.25 9.25
N VAL A 251 -27.26 7.52 10.51
CA VAL A 251 -26.30 7.45 11.63
C VAL A 251 -25.70 6.05 11.74
N LEU A 252 -26.53 5.00 11.60
CA LEU A 252 -26.08 3.63 11.66
C LEU A 252 -25.08 3.30 10.54
N VAL A 253 -25.39 3.63 9.29
CA VAL A 253 -24.50 3.35 8.15
C VAL A 253 -23.20 4.15 8.24
N SER A 254 -23.24 5.41 8.67
CA SER A 254 -22.04 6.23 8.86
C SER A 254 -21.13 5.69 9.97
N LEU A 255 -21.70 5.28 11.11
CA LEU A 255 -20.94 4.66 12.20
C LEU A 255 -20.37 3.30 11.80
N ALA A 256 -21.14 2.49 11.05
CA ALA A 256 -20.70 1.21 10.53
C ALA A 256 -19.57 1.38 9.50
N ALA A 257 -19.67 2.35 8.59
CA ALA A 257 -18.62 2.71 7.63
C ALA A 257 -17.32 3.09 8.35
N LEU A 258 -17.40 3.96 9.35
CA LEU A 258 -16.24 4.35 10.17
C LEU A 258 -15.63 3.14 10.89
N LEU A 259 -16.46 2.25 11.44
CA LEU A 259 -16.00 1.04 12.11
C LEU A 259 -15.32 0.06 11.13
N ILE A 260 -15.86 -0.10 9.91
CA ILE A 260 -15.21 -0.90 8.85
C ILE A 260 -13.85 -0.31 8.52
N VAL A 261 -13.79 0.99 8.21
CA VAL A 261 -12.55 1.71 7.87
C VAL A 261 -11.50 1.51 8.98
N PHE A 262 -11.89 1.73 10.23
CA PHE A 262 -11.01 1.59 11.38
C PHE A 262 -10.53 0.15 11.60
N ALA A 263 -11.42 -0.83 11.45
CA ALA A 263 -11.07 -2.24 11.57
C ALA A 263 -10.12 -2.69 10.45
N LEU A 264 -10.35 -2.30 9.21
CA LEU A 264 -9.48 -2.66 8.08
C LEU A 264 -8.10 -2.02 8.17
N TRP A 265 -8.02 -0.76 8.64
CA TRP A 265 -6.76 -0.11 9.00
C TRP A 265 -6.03 -0.89 10.10
N TRP A 266 -6.74 -1.28 11.16
CA TRP A 266 -6.13 -2.04 12.25
C TRP A 266 -5.54 -3.36 11.74
N LEU A 267 -6.31 -4.11 10.94
CA LEU A 267 -5.87 -5.38 10.34
C LEU A 267 -4.66 -5.21 9.42
N SER A 268 -4.56 -4.09 8.67
CA SER A 268 -3.41 -3.84 7.81
C SER A 268 -2.12 -3.64 8.62
N TYR A 269 -2.21 -2.93 9.74
CA TYR A 269 -1.06 -2.61 10.60
C TYR A 269 -0.66 -3.72 11.58
N LEU A 270 -1.49 -4.75 11.77
CA LEU A 270 -1.07 -5.95 12.50
C LEU A 270 0.00 -6.76 11.75
N HIS A 271 0.15 -6.59 10.44
CA HIS A 271 1.13 -7.34 9.65
C HIS A 271 2.49 -6.63 9.63
N PRO A 272 3.58 -7.31 10.05
CA PRO A 272 4.93 -6.75 9.98
C PRO A 272 5.48 -6.82 8.55
N SER A 273 4.91 -6.02 7.65
CA SER A 273 5.25 -5.99 6.20
C SER A 273 6.72 -5.69 5.95
N GLY A 274 7.33 -4.81 6.76
CA GLY A 274 8.75 -4.48 6.66
C GLY A 274 9.64 -5.67 6.97
N GLU A 275 9.35 -6.40 8.06
CA GLU A 275 10.08 -7.63 8.42
C GLU A 275 9.90 -8.74 7.38
N LEU A 276 8.70 -8.86 6.79
CA LEU A 276 8.44 -9.81 5.71
C LEU A 276 9.35 -9.53 4.51
N LEU A 277 9.39 -8.27 4.06
CA LEU A 277 10.18 -7.85 2.91
C LEU A 277 11.68 -7.92 3.20
N GLU A 278 12.11 -7.64 4.43
CA GLU A 278 13.50 -7.77 4.87
C GLU A 278 13.93 -9.24 4.87
N ALA A 279 13.15 -10.13 5.49
CA ALA A 279 13.46 -11.55 5.58
C ALA A 279 13.31 -12.29 4.24
N ARG A 280 12.42 -11.82 3.34
CA ARG A 280 12.11 -12.49 2.07
C ARG A 280 12.13 -11.52 0.88
N ARG A 281 13.24 -10.83 0.67
CA ARG A 281 13.42 -9.84 -0.43
C ARG A 281 13.02 -10.33 -1.82
N GLY A 282 13.24 -11.61 -2.13
CA GLY A 282 12.85 -12.20 -3.42
C GLY A 282 11.33 -12.23 -3.68
N LEU A 283 10.51 -11.94 -2.67
CA LEU A 283 9.06 -11.80 -2.82
C LEU A 283 8.61 -10.39 -3.18
N SER A 284 9.52 -9.41 -3.22
CA SER A 284 9.22 -7.98 -3.41
C SER A 284 8.29 -7.69 -4.57
N TYR A 285 8.58 -8.21 -5.77
CA TYR A 285 7.74 -8.02 -6.96
C TYR A 285 6.36 -8.65 -6.81
N ARG A 286 6.29 -9.90 -6.33
CA ARG A 286 5.01 -10.59 -6.14
C ARG A 286 4.16 -9.88 -5.07
N TRP A 287 4.77 -9.49 -3.96
CA TRP A 287 4.13 -8.76 -2.88
C TRP A 287 3.65 -7.40 -3.40
N GLY A 288 4.52 -6.63 -4.06
CA GLY A 288 4.18 -5.32 -4.60
C GLY A 288 3.07 -5.38 -5.65
N TYR A 289 3.13 -6.31 -6.59
CA TYR A 289 2.12 -6.43 -7.65
C TYR A 289 0.79 -6.99 -7.15
N ALA A 290 0.80 -7.89 -6.16
CA ALA A 290 -0.44 -8.37 -5.55
C ALA A 290 -1.22 -7.25 -4.83
N HIS A 291 -0.54 -6.20 -4.36
CA HIS A 291 -1.22 -5.05 -3.75
C HIS A 291 -2.04 -4.21 -4.74
N TYR A 292 -1.88 -4.38 -6.05
CA TYR A 292 -2.83 -3.79 -7.00
C TYR A 292 -4.27 -4.18 -6.65
N LEU A 293 -4.51 -5.48 -6.40
CA LEU A 293 -5.84 -5.99 -6.06
C LEU A 293 -6.26 -5.57 -4.65
N VAL A 294 -5.33 -5.55 -3.69
CA VAL A 294 -5.60 -5.08 -2.32
C VAL A 294 -6.08 -3.64 -2.33
N PHE A 295 -5.39 -2.78 -3.07
CA PHE A 295 -5.71 -1.36 -3.15
C PHE A 295 -6.96 -1.09 -4.00
N ALA A 296 -7.16 -1.84 -5.09
CA ALA A 296 -8.37 -1.76 -5.89
C ALA A 296 -9.62 -2.13 -5.06
N ALA A 297 -9.52 -3.15 -4.19
CA ALA A 297 -10.58 -3.49 -3.25
C ALA A 297 -10.86 -2.35 -2.25
N LEU A 298 -9.85 -1.67 -1.74
CA LEU A 298 -10.10 -0.51 -0.85
C LEU A 298 -10.69 0.69 -1.57
N ALA A 299 -10.28 0.98 -2.81
CA ALA A 299 -10.92 2.02 -3.62
C ALA A 299 -12.39 1.67 -3.91
N ALA A 300 -12.67 0.43 -4.32
CA ALA A 300 -14.04 -0.03 -4.55
C ALA A 300 -14.90 -0.01 -3.28
N LEU A 301 -14.29 -0.26 -2.11
CA LEU A 301 -14.96 -0.09 -0.82
C LEU A 301 -15.40 1.36 -0.59
N GLY A 302 -14.55 2.34 -0.93
CA GLY A 302 -14.90 3.75 -0.85
C GLY A 302 -16.19 4.05 -1.62
N ALA A 303 -16.26 3.58 -2.88
CA ALA A 303 -17.43 3.76 -3.73
C ALA A 303 -18.67 3.06 -3.17
N GLY A 304 -18.53 1.82 -2.69
CA GLY A 304 -19.64 1.09 -2.09
C GLY A 304 -20.17 1.75 -0.80
N LEU A 305 -19.29 2.32 0.03
CA LEU A 305 -19.70 3.06 1.23
C LEU A 305 -20.40 4.37 0.88
N GLU A 306 -19.94 5.09 -0.15
CA GLU A 306 -20.60 6.29 -0.66
C GLU A 306 -22.03 5.98 -1.13
N SER A 307 -22.20 4.97 -2.00
CA SER A 307 -23.53 4.57 -2.48
C SER A 307 -24.43 4.04 -1.35
N ALA A 308 -23.88 3.31 -0.37
CA ALA A 308 -24.64 2.83 0.78
C ALA A 308 -25.13 3.98 1.67
N VAL A 309 -24.34 5.04 1.81
CA VAL A 309 -24.73 6.25 2.55
C VAL A 309 -25.80 7.01 1.77
N ALA A 310 -25.61 7.24 0.46
CA ALA A 310 -26.57 7.91 -0.42
C ALA A 310 -27.95 7.20 -0.41
N ALA A 311 -27.96 5.85 -0.40
CA ALA A 311 -29.16 5.04 -0.29
C ALA A 311 -29.98 5.26 0.98
N THR A 312 -29.36 5.77 2.05
CA THR A 312 -30.07 6.09 3.31
C THR A 312 -30.52 7.55 3.40
N ALA A 313 -29.99 8.41 2.54
CA ALA A 313 -30.38 9.82 2.41
C ALA A 313 -31.55 10.01 1.41
N GLY A 314 -31.60 9.20 0.35
CA GLY A 314 -32.64 9.22 -0.69
C GLY A 314 -33.20 7.85 -1.03
N HIS A 315 -34.13 7.77 -1.98
CA HIS A 315 -34.52 6.50 -2.60
C HIS A 315 -33.67 6.33 -3.87
N LEU A 316 -32.67 5.44 -3.82
CA LEU A 316 -32.03 4.95 -5.05
C LEU A 316 -32.94 3.92 -5.70
N GLU A 317 -32.93 3.83 -7.03
CA GLU A 317 -33.70 2.82 -7.77
C GLU A 317 -33.10 1.41 -7.64
N GLU A 318 -31.87 1.33 -7.13
CA GLU A 318 -31.12 0.09 -6.94
C GLU A 318 -31.60 -0.78 -5.80
N THR A 319 -31.36 -2.09 -5.94
CA THR A 319 -31.76 -3.06 -4.92
C THR A 319 -30.83 -2.99 -3.69
N GLU A 320 -31.39 -3.19 -2.50
CA GLU A 320 -30.60 -3.26 -1.26
C GLU A 320 -29.52 -4.35 -1.30
N LEU A 321 -29.76 -5.42 -2.07
CA LEU A 321 -28.80 -6.49 -2.32
C LEU A 321 -27.56 -5.97 -3.07
N VAL A 322 -27.75 -5.18 -4.13
CA VAL A 322 -26.66 -4.60 -4.94
C VAL A 322 -25.86 -3.60 -4.11
N LEU A 323 -26.53 -2.71 -3.39
CA LEU A 323 -25.88 -1.73 -2.51
C LEU A 323 -25.13 -2.39 -1.36
N GLY A 324 -25.70 -3.44 -0.76
CA GLY A 324 -25.00 -4.27 0.23
C GLY A 324 -23.79 -4.98 -0.36
N ALA A 325 -23.90 -5.52 -1.59
CA ALA A 325 -22.82 -6.19 -2.28
C ALA A 325 -21.67 -5.24 -2.65
N ALA A 326 -21.98 -3.98 -2.98
CA ALA A 326 -20.99 -2.94 -3.26
C ALA A 326 -20.04 -2.69 -2.08
N VAL A 327 -20.47 -2.92 -0.84
CA VAL A 327 -19.61 -2.87 0.35
C VAL A 327 -19.03 -4.25 0.67
N ALA A 328 -19.84 -5.30 0.62
CA ALA A 328 -19.45 -6.65 1.03
C ALA A 328 -18.34 -7.26 0.17
N VAL A 329 -18.44 -7.14 -1.16
CA VAL A 329 -17.48 -7.74 -2.10
C VAL A 329 -16.08 -7.13 -1.93
N PRO A 330 -15.91 -5.79 -1.89
CA PRO A 330 -14.60 -5.21 -1.64
C PRO A 330 -14.03 -5.52 -0.24
N VAL A 331 -14.86 -5.56 0.82
CA VAL A 331 -14.40 -5.99 2.16
C VAL A 331 -13.92 -7.43 2.15
N ALA A 332 -14.71 -8.35 1.61
CA ALA A 332 -14.36 -9.77 1.53
C ALA A 332 -13.10 -10.00 0.68
N GLY A 333 -13.00 -9.31 -0.45
CA GLY A 333 -11.83 -9.30 -1.32
C GLY A 333 -10.58 -8.79 -0.61
N TYR A 334 -10.68 -7.64 0.05
CA TYR A 334 -9.57 -7.06 0.82
C TYR A 334 -9.08 -8.01 1.92
N LEU A 335 -9.97 -8.58 2.73
CA LEU A 335 -9.61 -9.51 3.80
C LEU A 335 -8.91 -10.76 3.26
N LEU A 336 -9.44 -11.34 2.17
CA LEU A 336 -8.85 -12.51 1.51
C LEU A 336 -7.47 -12.20 0.92
N LEU A 337 -7.33 -11.07 0.24
CA LEU A 337 -6.09 -10.65 -0.41
C LEU A 337 -5.02 -10.26 0.62
N LEU A 338 -5.39 -9.52 1.66
CA LEU A 338 -4.50 -9.15 2.76
C LEU A 338 -3.91 -10.40 3.42
N TRP A 339 -4.76 -11.39 3.70
CA TRP A 339 -4.31 -12.70 4.18
C TRP A 339 -3.37 -13.39 3.18
N ALA A 340 -3.80 -13.54 1.92
CA ALA A 340 -3.03 -14.27 0.92
C ALA A 340 -1.63 -13.69 0.68
N VAL A 341 -1.51 -12.37 0.69
CA VAL A 341 -0.24 -11.65 0.50
C VAL A 341 0.73 -11.84 1.67
N HIS A 342 0.20 -11.96 2.90
CA HIS A 342 0.99 -12.10 4.11
C HIS A 342 1.22 -13.56 4.56
N ARG A 343 0.53 -14.52 3.95
CA ARG A 343 0.73 -15.96 4.15
C ARG A 343 2.19 -16.45 4.19
N PRO A 344 3.14 -15.90 3.40
CA PRO A 344 4.54 -16.30 3.49
C PRO A 344 5.21 -16.07 4.86
N LEU A 345 4.59 -15.33 5.79
CA LEU A 345 5.02 -15.19 7.18
C LEU A 345 4.93 -16.50 7.98
N GLY A 346 4.11 -17.46 7.55
CA GLY A 346 3.95 -18.76 8.22
C GLY A 346 3.44 -18.60 9.65
N ASP A 347 4.17 -19.13 10.64
CA ASP A 347 3.73 -19.09 12.04
C ASP A 347 3.64 -17.68 12.64
N ARG A 348 4.31 -16.69 12.02
CA ARG A 348 4.24 -15.28 12.38
C ARG A 348 3.05 -14.55 11.75
N GLU A 349 2.23 -15.24 10.96
CA GLU A 349 1.04 -14.67 10.34
C GLU A 349 -0.06 -14.40 11.40
N PRO A 350 -0.42 -13.12 11.63
CA PRO A 350 -1.49 -12.77 12.59
C PRO A 350 -2.83 -13.36 12.14
N LEU A 351 -3.13 -13.18 10.85
CA LEU A 351 -4.34 -13.64 10.18
C LEU A 351 -4.26 -15.11 9.77
N ARG A 352 -4.60 -16.05 10.65
CA ARG A 352 -4.72 -17.46 10.21
C ARG A 352 -5.98 -17.66 9.38
N ALA A 353 -5.87 -18.53 8.37
CA ALA A 353 -6.98 -18.96 7.52
C ALA A 353 -8.23 -19.39 8.32
N ALA A 354 -8.04 -20.06 9.45
CA ALA A 354 -9.14 -20.53 10.31
C ALA A 354 -10.03 -19.40 10.87
N VAL A 355 -9.54 -18.16 10.93
CA VAL A 355 -10.29 -16.99 11.40
C VAL A 355 -10.69 -16.10 10.23
N VAL A 356 -9.81 -15.92 9.25
CA VAL A 356 -10.07 -15.05 8.09
C VAL A 356 -11.12 -15.63 7.15
N LEU A 357 -11.05 -16.91 6.78
CA LEU A 357 -11.94 -17.48 5.77
C LEU A 357 -13.41 -17.46 6.22
N PRO A 358 -13.75 -17.75 7.50
CA PRO A 358 -15.10 -17.53 8.00
C PRO A 358 -15.53 -16.06 7.94
N ALA A 359 -14.65 -15.11 8.32
CA ALA A 359 -14.98 -13.69 8.25
C ALA A 359 -15.24 -13.22 6.81
N VAL A 360 -14.43 -13.69 5.84
CA VAL A 360 -14.64 -13.44 4.41
C VAL A 360 -15.98 -13.98 3.95
N ALA A 361 -16.32 -15.23 4.30
CA ALA A 361 -17.59 -15.85 3.92
C ALA A 361 -18.79 -15.12 4.54
N LEU A 362 -18.70 -14.71 5.81
CA LEU A 362 -19.75 -13.95 6.50
C LEU A 362 -19.94 -12.56 5.90
N ALA A 363 -18.85 -11.84 5.62
CA ALA A 363 -18.92 -10.54 4.96
C ALA A 363 -19.56 -10.65 3.57
N ALA A 364 -19.13 -11.63 2.75
CA ALA A 364 -19.67 -11.86 1.41
C ALA A 364 -21.15 -12.30 1.42
N ALA A 365 -21.60 -13.00 2.47
CA ALA A 365 -22.99 -13.43 2.62
C ALA A 365 -23.91 -12.36 3.23
N ALA A 366 -23.36 -11.30 3.85
CA ALA A 366 -24.15 -10.24 4.50
C ALA A 366 -25.24 -9.61 3.61
N PRO A 367 -25.02 -9.35 2.30
CA PRO A 367 -26.05 -8.78 1.44
C PRO A 367 -27.30 -9.65 1.29
N LEU A 368 -27.21 -10.97 1.52
CA LEU A 368 -28.39 -11.86 1.48
C LEU A 368 -29.41 -11.56 2.58
N ALA A 369 -28.98 -10.88 3.65
CA ALA A 369 -29.87 -10.41 4.72
C ALA A 369 -30.49 -9.04 4.41
N ALA A 370 -30.04 -8.33 3.37
CA ALA A 370 -30.44 -6.96 3.08
C ALA A 370 -31.97 -6.78 3.04
N PRO A 371 -32.78 -7.63 2.39
CA PRO A 371 -34.23 -7.47 2.36
C PRO A 371 -34.93 -7.46 3.73
N ALA A 372 -34.27 -7.97 4.78
CA ALA A 372 -34.81 -8.00 6.13
C ALA A 372 -34.30 -6.86 7.04
N ILE A 373 -33.09 -6.35 6.78
CA ILE A 373 -32.41 -5.39 7.67
C ILE A 373 -32.04 -4.07 6.98
N GLY A 374 -32.33 -3.95 5.69
CA GLY A 374 -31.96 -2.83 4.84
C GLY A 374 -30.45 -2.71 4.59
N VAL A 375 -30.08 -1.69 3.80
CA VAL A 375 -28.67 -1.36 3.50
C VAL A 375 -27.91 -1.00 4.79
N ALA A 376 -28.47 -0.15 5.64
CA ALA A 376 -27.83 0.27 6.89
C ALA A 376 -27.55 -0.93 7.83
N GLY A 377 -28.49 -1.86 7.97
CA GLY A 377 -28.30 -3.08 8.75
C GLY A 377 -27.25 -4.01 8.13
N THR A 378 -27.19 -4.08 6.80
CA THR A 378 -26.19 -4.88 6.07
C THR A 378 -24.77 -4.36 6.30
N VAL A 379 -24.56 -3.04 6.18
CA VAL A 379 -23.25 -2.42 6.45
C VAL A 379 -22.88 -2.57 7.93
N ALA A 380 -23.84 -2.44 8.85
CA ALA A 380 -23.61 -2.71 10.28
C ALA A 380 -23.18 -4.17 10.54
N LEU A 381 -23.80 -5.14 9.87
CA LEU A 381 -23.40 -6.55 9.97
C LEU A 381 -21.97 -6.77 9.48
N ILE A 382 -21.60 -6.17 8.34
CA ILE A 382 -20.21 -6.22 7.82
C ILE A 382 -19.23 -5.60 8.82
N ALA A 383 -19.60 -4.47 9.44
CA ALA A 383 -18.79 -3.82 10.46
C ALA A 383 -18.56 -4.71 11.69
N VAL A 384 -19.60 -5.42 12.14
CA VAL A 384 -19.51 -6.41 13.23
C VAL A 384 -18.58 -7.56 12.85
N VAL A 385 -18.65 -8.07 11.62
CA VAL A 385 -17.74 -9.12 11.13
C VAL A 385 -16.28 -8.64 11.16
N CYS A 386 -15.99 -7.43 10.66
CA CYS A 386 -14.66 -6.84 10.69
C CYS A 386 -14.14 -6.64 12.12
N ALA A 387 -14.96 -6.08 13.01
CA ALA A 387 -14.60 -5.89 14.42
C ALA A 387 -14.38 -7.23 15.15
N GLY A 388 -15.23 -8.22 14.88
CA GLY A 388 -15.08 -9.58 15.40
C GLY A 388 -13.78 -10.24 14.95
N LEU A 389 -13.37 -10.04 13.69
CA LEU A 389 -12.08 -10.50 13.18
C LEU A 389 -10.91 -9.85 13.92
N VAL A 390 -10.92 -8.52 14.10
CA VAL A 390 -9.90 -7.81 14.89
C VAL A 390 -9.83 -8.39 16.30
N ALA A 391 -10.96 -8.53 16.99
CA ALA A 391 -11.00 -9.10 18.33
C ALA A 391 -10.45 -10.53 18.37
N ALA A 392 -10.83 -11.39 17.42
CA ALA A 392 -10.35 -12.77 17.35
C ALA A 392 -8.82 -12.85 17.16
N VAL A 393 -8.24 -11.96 16.35
CA VAL A 393 -6.78 -11.88 16.16
C VAL A 393 -6.09 -11.46 17.45
N LEU A 394 -6.58 -10.40 18.11
CA LEU A 394 -6.00 -9.88 19.36
C LEU A 394 -6.08 -10.90 20.52
N VAL A 395 -7.21 -11.60 20.66
CA VAL A 395 -7.35 -12.67 21.68
C VAL A 395 -6.35 -13.79 21.42
N ARG A 396 -6.12 -14.14 20.15
CA ARG A 396 -5.17 -15.18 19.79
C ARG A 396 -3.72 -14.76 20.05
N GLU A 397 -3.34 -13.53 19.76
CA GLU A 397 -1.98 -13.03 20.09
C GLU A 397 -1.70 -13.12 21.59
N ARG A 398 -2.67 -12.72 22.42
CA ARG A 398 -2.55 -12.81 23.89
C ARG A 398 -2.44 -14.26 24.36
N THR A 399 -3.30 -15.14 23.88
CA THR A 399 -3.30 -16.57 24.30
C THR A 399 -2.10 -17.35 23.75
N GLY A 400 -1.60 -17.00 22.57
CA GLY A 400 -0.39 -17.55 21.97
C GLY A 400 0.89 -17.10 22.70
N GLY A 401 0.97 -15.81 23.06
CA GLY A 401 2.07 -15.25 23.85
C GLY A 401 2.16 -15.85 25.26
N VAL A 402 1.01 -16.08 25.91
CA VAL A 402 0.95 -16.75 27.23
C VAL A 402 1.45 -18.20 27.16
N ARG A 403 1.13 -18.95 26.10
CA ARG A 403 1.63 -20.33 25.92
C ARG A 403 3.12 -20.39 25.63
N ALA A 404 3.66 -19.44 24.85
CA ALA A 404 5.10 -19.37 24.56
C ALA A 404 5.93 -19.00 25.80
N SER A 405 5.43 -18.08 26.65
CA SER A 405 6.07 -17.72 27.92
C SER A 405 6.03 -18.88 28.93
N ALA A 406 4.90 -19.60 29.03
CA ALA A 406 4.76 -20.76 29.91
C ALA A 406 5.65 -21.95 29.50
N ALA A 407 5.95 -22.09 28.20
CA ALA A 407 6.89 -23.09 27.70
C ALA A 407 8.37 -22.71 27.93
N ALA A 408 8.67 -21.41 28.05
CA ALA A 408 10.01 -20.90 28.35
C ALA A 408 10.37 -20.97 29.85
N ASP A 409 9.37 -21.06 30.74
CA ASP A 409 9.54 -21.03 32.21
C ASP A 409 9.72 -22.40 32.87
N VAL A 410 10.03 -23.46 32.12
CA VAL A 410 10.41 -24.77 32.70
C VAL A 410 11.94 -24.89 32.73
N PRO A 411 12.62 -24.63 33.86
CA PRO A 411 14.06 -24.86 33.96
C PRO A 411 14.36 -26.38 33.90
N PRO A 412 15.42 -26.82 33.20
CA PRO A 412 15.82 -28.21 33.21
C PRO A 412 16.47 -28.52 34.56
N ARG A 413 15.68 -28.94 35.55
CA ARG A 413 16.21 -29.52 36.80
C ARG A 413 16.14 -31.04 36.75
N LEU A 414 17.33 -31.62 36.92
CA LEU A 414 17.60 -32.90 37.59
C LEU A 414 17.24 -34.18 36.82
N ARG A 415 18.20 -34.66 36.00
CA ARG A 415 18.50 -36.09 35.95
C ARG A 415 19.85 -36.34 36.62
N ILE A 416 19.79 -36.61 37.91
CA ILE A 416 20.82 -37.34 38.64
C ILE A 416 20.86 -38.75 38.02
N ARG A 417 22.01 -39.12 37.43
CA ARG A 417 22.43 -40.52 37.34
C ARG A 417 23.81 -40.60 37.95
N SER A 418 23.85 -41.04 39.20
CA SER A 418 25.05 -41.63 39.76
C SER A 418 25.19 -43.03 39.15
N THR A 419 26.37 -43.33 38.59
CA THR A 419 27.23 -44.45 39.03
C THR A 419 28.43 -44.61 38.09
N ALA A 420 29.59 -44.72 38.76
CA ALA A 420 30.78 -45.48 38.40
C ALA A 420 31.86 -44.89 37.45
N ARG A 421 32.92 -44.43 38.15
CA ARG A 421 34.37 -44.71 37.96
C ARG A 421 35.17 -43.88 36.93
N ALA A 422 36.06 -43.05 37.50
CA ALA A 422 37.26 -42.50 36.87
C ALA A 422 38.35 -43.59 36.66
N PRO A 423 39.43 -43.30 35.91
CA PRO A 423 40.53 -42.54 36.53
C PRO A 423 41.19 -41.45 35.67
N MET A 424 41.45 -40.33 36.35
CA MET A 424 42.64 -39.46 36.32
C MET A 424 43.70 -39.66 35.20
N ARG A 425 43.99 -38.57 34.48
CA ARG A 425 45.38 -38.24 34.06
C ARG A 425 45.59 -36.72 33.98
N ARG A 426 46.71 -36.29 34.56
CA ARG A 426 47.22 -34.91 34.73
C ARG A 426 47.86 -34.37 33.44
N GLY A 427 47.93 -33.04 33.31
CA GLY A 427 48.88 -32.34 32.41
C GLY A 427 48.37 -30.96 31.95
N THR A 428 48.70 -29.86 32.66
CA THR A 428 49.74 -28.85 32.31
C THR A 428 49.30 -27.72 31.37
N GLY A 429 49.09 -26.55 31.99
CA GLY A 429 49.47 -25.16 31.63
C GLY A 429 49.68 -24.70 30.17
N ALA A 430 49.04 -23.56 29.85
CA ALA A 430 49.60 -22.36 29.16
C ALA A 430 48.41 -21.40 28.87
N ALA A 431 48.21 -20.28 29.56
CA ALA A 431 48.90 -18.98 29.44
C ALA A 431 48.85 -18.38 28.02
N TRP A 432 47.85 -17.51 27.76
CA TRP A 432 47.81 -16.60 26.60
C TRP A 432 48.40 -15.24 26.97
N PRO A 433 49.35 -14.67 26.21
CA PRO A 433 49.93 -13.37 26.52
C PRO A 433 49.10 -12.20 25.94
N ARG A 434 48.87 -11.18 26.80
CA ARG A 434 48.43 -9.82 26.44
C ARG A 434 49.62 -9.00 25.92
N TYR A 435 49.39 -8.08 24.98
CA TYR A 435 50.26 -6.93 24.68
C TYR A 435 49.44 -5.81 23.96
N PRO A 436 49.89 -4.55 23.87
CA PRO A 436 49.47 -3.49 24.81
C PRO A 436 48.85 -2.25 24.13
N ARG A 437 48.30 -1.35 24.96
CA ARG A 437 47.97 0.04 24.63
C ARG A 437 49.23 0.84 24.26
N ARG A 438 49.13 1.74 23.28
CA ARG A 438 50.01 2.91 23.17
C ARG A 438 49.17 4.19 23.08
N SER A 439 49.53 5.11 23.96
CA SER A 439 49.05 6.47 24.15
C SER A 439 50.05 7.49 23.58
N GLY A 440 49.54 8.65 23.20
CA GLY A 440 50.24 9.94 23.10
C GLY A 440 50.87 10.24 21.73
N ALA A 441 51.10 11.48 21.33
CA ALA A 441 50.71 12.80 21.82
C ALA A 441 51.06 13.81 20.70
N ARG A 442 50.32 14.92 20.69
CA ARG A 442 50.61 16.29 20.20
C ARG A 442 51.88 16.54 19.36
N ALA A 443 51.66 17.28 18.27
CA ALA A 443 52.31 18.56 18.01
C ALA A 443 51.22 19.56 17.58
#